data_AF-A0A966XDM6-F1
#
_entry.id   AF-A0A966XDM6-F1
#
_cell.length_a   1.000
_cell.length_b   1.000
_cell.length_c   1.000
_cell.angle_alpha   90.00
_cell.angle_beta   90.00
_cell.angle_gamma   90.00
#
_symmetry.space_group_name_H-M   'P 1'
#
loop_
_entity.id
_entity.type
_entity.pdbx_description
1 polymer ?
#
loop_
_entity_poly.entity_id
_entity_poly.type
_entity_poly.pdbx_seq_one_letter_code
_entity_poly.pdbx_strand_id
1 'polypeptide(L)'
;MTDQAIFLRPKEVSGVRKPGLPVLPFGVERHPVPGGGSRAVAIFAGDEITLQDVEGLQPTEVVFFNHEGKSDAVMIGAKGGRDPAGLKASLLQHASGRQVVSALARSGFDLAGADGILAFFEGSQAGETERYIATCDGLLIVCAAGGAMDAHAQWAPTEVVLYIKRANPVALKGGALLPDPLADPLVDINIQPGEAKPYLVKAGEFIQVLDVQGRECSDFQAFSLRALDKGLERDIDPTTTRSLMGSLYPAPGLFAKYFSVDQEPLVEIIQDTVGRHDTFGLACTARYYEDLGYPGHVNCSDNMTRELAAYNIHPRTGWPAINFFFNTLLDDTHAISMDEPYSRPGDYVLLRALTDLVCISTACPCDIDPANAWTPTDIQVRTYKKTEDFKRSIGWRKTPGADMEETKKTGFHDC
;
A
#
# COMPACT_ATOMS: atom_id res chain seq x y z
N MET A 1 -8.47 16.74 -31.45
CA MET A 1 -8.45 16.56 -29.99
C MET A 1 -8.10 15.09 -29.78
N THR A 2 -6.80 14.82 -29.70
CA THR A 2 -6.26 13.47 -29.75
C THR A 2 -6.55 12.73 -28.46
N ASP A 3 -7.16 11.54 -28.58
CA ASP A 3 -7.19 10.46 -27.59
C ASP A 3 -5.81 10.29 -26.94
N GLN A 4 -5.56 11.00 -25.85
CA GLN A 4 -4.46 10.64 -24.97
C GLN A 4 -4.96 9.49 -24.10
N ALA A 5 -4.56 8.29 -24.51
CA ALA A 5 -4.55 7.11 -23.67
C ALA A 5 -4.14 7.48 -22.23
N ILE A 6 -4.90 6.99 -21.26
CA ILE A 6 -4.69 7.16 -19.82
C ILE A 6 -3.47 6.31 -19.43
N PHE A 7 -2.30 6.67 -19.95
CA PHE A 7 -1.05 6.13 -19.45
C PHE A 7 -0.72 6.85 -18.14
N LEU A 8 -0.27 6.09 -17.15
CA LEU A 8 0.52 6.64 -16.04
C LEU A 8 1.82 7.22 -16.61
N ARG A 9 1.76 8.42 -17.20
CA ARG A 9 2.96 9.17 -17.54
C ARG A 9 3.44 9.87 -16.27
N PRO A 10 4.77 9.96 -16.06
CA PRO A 10 5.30 10.85 -15.03
C PRO A 10 4.64 12.22 -15.19
N LYS A 11 3.99 12.71 -14.13
CA LYS A 11 3.33 14.02 -14.17
C LYS A 11 4.38 15.06 -14.47
N GLU A 12 4.24 15.78 -15.58
CA GLU A 12 5.09 16.92 -15.89
C GLU A 12 4.36 18.20 -15.52
N VAL A 13 4.86 18.94 -14.52
CA VAL A 13 4.36 20.28 -14.18
C VAL A 13 5.49 21.25 -14.45
N SER A 14 5.27 22.20 -15.37
CA SER A 14 6.27 23.21 -15.74
C SER A 14 7.64 22.63 -16.13
N GLY A 15 7.68 21.47 -16.80
CA GLY A 15 8.91 20.78 -17.21
C GLY A 15 9.51 19.84 -16.15
N VAL A 16 9.00 19.83 -14.92
CA VAL A 16 9.44 18.92 -13.85
C VAL A 16 8.61 17.65 -13.88
N ARG A 17 9.26 16.52 -14.18
CA ARG A 17 8.64 15.19 -14.10
C ARG A 17 8.63 14.73 -12.63
N LYS A 18 7.46 14.44 -12.08
CA LYS A 18 7.28 13.76 -10.79
C LYS A 18 7.06 12.25 -11.02
N PRO A 19 8.11 11.41 -10.94
CA PRO A 19 7.97 9.98 -11.12
C PRO A 19 7.26 9.32 -9.93
N GLY A 20 6.48 8.28 -10.20
CA GLY A 20 6.02 7.34 -9.18
C GLY A 20 4.77 7.72 -8.39
N LEU A 21 4.19 8.90 -8.57
CA LEU A 21 2.84 9.20 -8.05
C LEU A 21 1.83 9.15 -9.21
N PRO A 22 0.90 8.18 -9.22
CA PRO A 22 -0.14 8.15 -10.23
C PRO A 22 -1.06 9.36 -10.02
N VAL A 23 -0.98 10.35 -10.91
CA VAL A 23 -1.92 11.48 -10.89
C VAL A 23 -3.05 11.17 -11.84
N LEU A 24 -4.11 10.61 -11.27
CA LEU A 24 -5.36 10.40 -11.97
C LEU A 24 -6.16 11.72 -12.01
N PRO A 25 -6.92 11.99 -13.09
CA PRO A 25 -7.87 13.09 -13.09
C PRO A 25 -8.86 12.97 -11.92
N PHE A 26 -9.41 14.10 -11.47
CA PHE A 26 -10.42 14.09 -10.41
C PHE A 26 -11.57 13.15 -10.74
N GLY A 27 -11.92 12.28 -9.78
CA GLY A 27 -12.98 11.29 -9.93
C GLY A 27 -12.58 10.02 -10.69
N VAL A 28 -11.31 9.86 -11.08
CA VAL A 28 -10.80 8.65 -11.74
C VAL A 28 -10.12 7.74 -10.73
N GLU A 29 -10.59 6.50 -10.66
CA GLU A 29 -9.98 5.40 -9.90
C GLU A 29 -9.19 4.49 -10.83
N ARG A 30 -8.16 3.83 -10.29
CA ARG A 30 -7.36 2.81 -11.00
C ARG A 30 -7.40 1.50 -10.24
N HIS A 31 -7.73 0.43 -10.96
CA HIS A 31 -7.93 -0.92 -10.45
C HIS A 31 -7.10 -1.91 -11.28
N PRO A 32 -5.88 -2.27 -10.85
CA PRO A 32 -5.07 -3.27 -11.55
C PRO A 32 -5.71 -4.65 -11.49
N VAL A 33 -5.70 -5.37 -12.61
CA VAL A 33 -6.19 -6.76 -12.73
C VAL A 33 -4.99 -7.65 -13.04
N PRO A 34 -4.53 -8.48 -12.08
CA PRO A 34 -3.31 -9.28 -12.25
C PRO A 34 -3.49 -10.30 -13.38
N GLY A 35 -2.42 -10.56 -14.13
CA GLY A 35 -2.43 -11.58 -15.20
C GLY A 35 -2.83 -12.96 -14.67
N GLY A 36 -3.80 -13.59 -15.32
CA GLY A 36 -4.41 -14.85 -14.88
C GLY A 36 -5.37 -14.73 -13.69
N GLY A 37 -5.57 -13.50 -13.18
CA GLY A 37 -6.45 -13.20 -12.07
C GLY A 37 -7.64 -12.32 -12.45
N SER A 38 -8.42 -11.98 -11.43
CA SER A 38 -9.63 -11.17 -11.56
C SER A 38 -9.80 -10.15 -10.44
N ARG A 39 -10.65 -9.16 -10.68
CA ARG A 39 -11.03 -8.10 -9.73
C ARG A 39 -12.51 -7.75 -9.86
N ALA A 40 -13.17 -7.48 -8.75
CA ALA A 40 -14.57 -7.05 -8.68
C ALA A 40 -14.65 -5.62 -8.14
N VAL A 41 -15.42 -4.75 -8.80
CA VAL A 41 -15.57 -3.34 -8.44
C VAL A 41 -17.03 -2.91 -8.56
N ALA A 42 -17.53 -2.16 -7.57
CA ALA A 42 -18.85 -1.56 -7.61
C ALA A 42 -18.88 -0.41 -8.62
N ILE A 43 -19.92 -0.38 -9.45
CA ILE A 43 -20.14 0.60 -10.51
C ILE A 43 -21.50 1.26 -10.29
N PHE A 44 -21.55 2.57 -10.53
CA PHE A 44 -22.78 3.36 -10.42
C PHE A 44 -23.23 3.86 -11.79
N ALA A 45 -24.52 4.11 -11.92
CA ALA A 45 -25.10 4.64 -13.14
C ALA A 45 -24.40 5.94 -13.58
N GLY A 46 -23.97 5.97 -14.83
CA GLY A 46 -23.23 7.07 -15.44
C GLY A 46 -21.71 6.95 -15.35
N ASP A 47 -21.15 6.02 -14.56
CA ASP A 47 -19.71 5.83 -14.47
C ASP A 47 -19.12 5.44 -15.85
N GLU A 48 -18.00 6.06 -16.22
CA GLU A 48 -17.23 5.66 -17.40
C GLU A 48 -16.19 4.61 -17.01
N ILE A 49 -16.27 3.45 -17.64
CA ILE A 49 -15.38 2.29 -17.43
C ILE A 49 -14.39 2.28 -18.59
N THR A 50 -13.09 2.25 -18.30
CA THR A 50 -12.05 2.08 -19.33
C THR A 50 -11.15 0.92 -18.96
N LEU A 51 -11.06 -0.08 -19.83
CA LEU A 51 -10.06 -1.15 -19.74
C LEU A 51 -8.87 -0.82 -20.61
N GLN A 52 -7.68 -1.13 -20.14
CA GLN A 52 -6.44 -0.98 -20.90
C GLN A 52 -5.61 -2.25 -20.83
N ASP A 53 -5.32 -2.83 -21.98
CA ASP A 53 -4.31 -3.88 -22.11
C ASP A 53 -2.92 -3.22 -22.16
N VAL A 54 -2.13 -3.39 -21.11
CA VAL A 54 -0.87 -2.64 -20.94
C VAL A 54 0.21 -3.18 -21.87
N GLU A 55 0.36 -4.50 -21.93
CA GLU A 55 1.44 -5.16 -22.68
C GLU A 55 0.95 -5.69 -24.05
N GLY A 56 -0.36 -5.75 -24.28
CA GLY A 56 -0.97 -6.32 -25.48
C GLY A 56 -1.16 -7.83 -25.37
N LEU A 57 -1.91 -8.40 -26.32
CA LEU A 57 -2.18 -9.82 -26.47
C LEU A 57 -2.80 -10.49 -25.22
N GLN A 58 -3.43 -9.72 -24.32
CA GLN A 58 -4.00 -10.23 -23.08
C GLN A 58 -5.52 -10.38 -23.19
N PRO A 59 -6.06 -11.60 -23.39
CA PRO A 59 -7.49 -11.80 -23.42
C PRO A 59 -8.12 -11.33 -22.11
N THR A 60 -9.18 -10.52 -22.23
CA THR A 60 -9.81 -9.91 -21.06
C THR A 60 -11.30 -10.16 -21.08
N GLU A 61 -11.76 -10.88 -20.07
CA GLU A 61 -13.18 -11.18 -19.88
C GLU A 61 -13.79 -10.23 -18.86
N VAL A 62 -15.00 -9.77 -19.13
CA VAL A 62 -15.74 -8.86 -18.27
C VAL A 62 -17.13 -9.42 -18.04
N VAL A 63 -17.63 -9.33 -16.81
CA VAL A 63 -19.00 -9.66 -16.43
C VAL A 63 -19.57 -8.50 -15.64
N PHE A 64 -20.80 -8.12 -15.94
CA PHE A 64 -21.54 -7.11 -15.19
C PHE A 64 -22.84 -7.70 -14.64
N PHE A 65 -23.13 -7.40 -13.38
CA PHE A 65 -24.38 -7.72 -12.71
C PHE A 65 -25.06 -6.44 -12.24
N ASN A 66 -26.37 -6.32 -12.45
CA ASN A 66 -27.14 -5.26 -11.77
C ASN A 66 -27.37 -5.59 -10.29
N HIS A 67 -27.93 -4.65 -9.54
CA HIS A 67 -28.31 -4.83 -8.13
C HIS A 67 -29.32 -5.97 -7.87
N GLU A 68 -30.04 -6.45 -8.88
CA GLU A 68 -30.99 -7.57 -8.79
C GLU A 68 -30.31 -8.93 -9.06
N GLY A 69 -29.02 -8.94 -9.40
CA GLY A 69 -28.25 -10.14 -9.74
C GLY A 69 -28.43 -10.63 -11.17
N LYS A 70 -29.09 -9.87 -12.05
CA LYS A 70 -29.15 -10.16 -13.48
C LYS A 70 -27.84 -9.74 -14.14
N SER A 71 -27.22 -10.67 -14.87
CA SER A 71 -26.06 -10.37 -15.73
C SER A 71 -26.49 -10.05 -17.15
N ASP A 72 -26.07 -8.91 -17.68
CA ASP A 72 -26.41 -8.44 -19.03
C ASP A 72 -25.39 -7.39 -19.51
N ALA A 73 -24.64 -7.71 -20.56
CA ALA A 73 -23.62 -6.84 -21.11
C ALA A 73 -24.15 -5.51 -21.67
N VAL A 74 -25.43 -5.48 -22.08
CA VAL A 74 -26.07 -4.28 -22.62
C VAL A 74 -26.16 -3.17 -21.57
N MET A 75 -26.15 -3.53 -20.28
CA MET A 75 -26.20 -2.56 -19.18
C MET A 75 -24.97 -1.64 -19.12
N ILE A 76 -23.85 -2.04 -19.73
CA ILE A 76 -22.66 -1.19 -19.90
C ILE A 76 -22.42 -0.81 -21.38
N GLY A 77 -23.39 -1.07 -22.26
CA GLY A 77 -23.28 -0.81 -23.70
C GLY A 77 -22.39 -1.78 -24.46
N ALA A 78 -22.06 -2.94 -23.88
CA ALA A 78 -21.23 -3.97 -24.49
C ALA A 78 -22.06 -5.05 -25.18
N LYS A 79 -21.42 -5.82 -26.07
CA LYS A 79 -22.00 -7.01 -26.67
C LYS A 79 -21.57 -8.25 -25.88
N GLY A 80 -22.52 -8.87 -25.20
CA GLY A 80 -22.33 -10.14 -24.49
C GLY A 80 -22.59 -11.37 -25.36
N GLY A 81 -22.95 -12.46 -24.70
CA GLY A 81 -23.45 -13.70 -25.29
C GLY A 81 -22.47 -14.87 -25.17
N ARG A 82 -21.49 -14.79 -24.26
CA ARG A 82 -20.49 -15.86 -24.09
C ARG A 82 -20.34 -16.28 -22.64
N ASP A 83 -19.93 -17.53 -22.46
CA ASP A 83 -19.55 -18.07 -21.15
C ASP A 83 -18.18 -17.48 -20.72
N PRO A 84 -18.07 -16.83 -19.55
CA PRO A 84 -16.81 -16.26 -19.06
C PRO A 84 -15.94 -17.35 -18.42
N ALA A 85 -15.47 -18.29 -19.24
CA ALA A 85 -14.74 -19.48 -18.80
C ALA A 85 -13.37 -19.13 -18.19
N GLY A 86 -12.69 -18.11 -18.73
CA GLY A 86 -11.41 -17.62 -18.20
C GLY A 86 -11.57 -17.04 -16.80
N LEU A 87 -12.61 -16.22 -16.59
CA LEU A 87 -12.96 -15.70 -15.27
C LEU A 87 -13.24 -16.84 -14.29
N LYS A 88 -14.09 -17.80 -14.66
CA LYS A 88 -14.42 -18.96 -13.81
C LYS A 88 -13.16 -19.75 -13.41
N ALA A 89 -12.22 -19.94 -14.33
CA ALA A 89 -10.93 -20.58 -14.04
C ALA A 89 -10.05 -19.75 -13.10
N SER A 90 -9.95 -18.43 -13.33
CA SER A 90 -9.13 -17.50 -12.53
C SER A 90 -9.50 -17.52 -11.04
N LEU A 91 -10.79 -17.71 -10.71
CA LEU A 91 -11.28 -17.73 -9.34
C LEU A 91 -10.69 -18.86 -8.51
N LEU A 92 -10.33 -19.97 -9.16
CA LEU A 92 -9.76 -21.15 -8.51
C LEU A 92 -8.23 -21.14 -8.53
N GLN A 93 -7.63 -20.54 -9.55
CA GLN A 93 -6.21 -20.66 -9.85
C GLN A 93 -5.37 -19.48 -9.33
N HIS A 94 -5.98 -18.31 -9.11
CA HIS A 94 -5.26 -17.11 -8.69
C HIS A 94 -5.72 -16.61 -7.31
N ALA A 95 -4.80 -16.03 -6.54
CA ALA A 95 -5.08 -15.55 -5.18
C ALA A 95 -6.15 -14.45 -5.14
N SER A 96 -6.18 -13.58 -6.15
CA SER A 96 -7.19 -12.50 -6.27
C SER A 96 -8.62 -13.03 -6.46
N GLY A 97 -8.79 -14.28 -6.90
CA GLY A 97 -10.09 -14.92 -7.04
C GLY A 97 -10.88 -14.99 -5.74
N ARG A 98 -10.21 -15.09 -4.59
CA ARG A 98 -10.87 -15.14 -3.27
C ARG A 98 -11.66 -13.87 -2.96
N GLN A 99 -11.14 -12.70 -3.32
CA GLN A 99 -11.82 -11.41 -3.12
C GLN A 99 -13.06 -11.31 -4.01
N VAL A 100 -12.96 -11.77 -5.26
CA VAL A 100 -14.10 -11.81 -6.19
C VAL A 100 -15.17 -12.80 -5.70
N VAL A 101 -14.78 -13.97 -5.22
CA VAL A 101 -15.72 -14.94 -4.60
C VAL A 101 -16.41 -14.34 -3.38
N SER A 102 -15.69 -13.63 -2.52
CA SER A 102 -16.27 -12.93 -1.37
C SER A 102 -17.24 -11.82 -1.81
N ALA A 103 -16.90 -11.05 -2.85
CA ALA A 103 -17.79 -10.03 -3.41
C ALA A 103 -19.08 -10.63 -4.01
N LEU A 104 -18.95 -11.72 -4.77
CA LEU A 104 -20.08 -12.48 -5.31
C LEU A 104 -20.98 -13.04 -4.20
N ALA A 105 -20.38 -13.65 -3.17
CA ALA A 105 -21.11 -14.21 -2.03
C ALA A 105 -21.86 -13.13 -1.23
N ARG A 106 -21.23 -11.97 -0.98
CA ARG A 106 -21.89 -10.82 -0.31
C ARG A 106 -23.04 -10.25 -1.13
N SER A 107 -22.94 -10.28 -2.45
CA SER A 107 -23.96 -9.76 -3.36
C SER A 107 -25.05 -10.78 -3.68
N GLY A 108 -24.81 -12.07 -3.42
CA GLY A 108 -25.71 -13.16 -3.79
C GLY A 108 -25.73 -13.47 -5.29
N PHE A 109 -24.67 -13.11 -6.03
CA PHE A 109 -24.60 -13.27 -7.48
C PHE A 109 -23.90 -14.57 -7.89
N ASP A 110 -24.33 -15.16 -9.01
CA ASP A 110 -23.79 -16.42 -9.53
C ASP A 110 -23.24 -16.27 -10.96
N LEU A 111 -22.06 -16.82 -11.22
CA LEU A 111 -21.40 -16.83 -12.52
C LEU A 111 -21.89 -17.95 -13.45
N ALA A 112 -22.66 -18.93 -12.97
CA ALA A 112 -23.08 -20.08 -13.76
C ALA A 112 -23.80 -19.68 -15.06
N GLY A 113 -24.61 -18.61 -15.03
CA GLY A 113 -25.34 -18.05 -16.18
C GLY A 113 -24.94 -16.61 -16.53
N ALA A 114 -23.73 -16.19 -16.17
CA ALA A 114 -23.27 -14.83 -16.43
C ALA A 114 -23.13 -14.53 -17.93
N ASP A 115 -23.48 -13.29 -18.30
CA ASP A 115 -23.34 -12.79 -19.65
C ASP A 115 -21.94 -12.16 -19.81
N GLY A 116 -21.00 -12.97 -20.33
CA GLY A 116 -19.61 -12.56 -20.51
C GLY A 116 -19.41 -11.61 -21.69
N ILE A 117 -18.43 -10.74 -21.55
CA ILE A 117 -17.91 -9.83 -22.59
C ILE A 117 -16.45 -10.19 -22.80
N LEU A 118 -15.99 -10.14 -24.05
CA LEU A 118 -14.57 -10.20 -24.38
C LEU A 118 -14.11 -8.80 -24.77
N ALA A 119 -13.41 -8.12 -23.86
CA ALA A 119 -12.91 -6.77 -24.10
C ALA A 119 -11.70 -6.79 -25.06
N PHE A 120 -10.76 -7.72 -24.86
CA PHE A 120 -9.59 -7.86 -25.72
C PHE A 120 -9.48 -9.30 -26.24
N PHE A 121 -9.07 -9.45 -27.50
CA PHE A 121 -8.85 -10.73 -28.18
C PHE A 121 -7.35 -11.06 -28.24
N GLU A 122 -6.99 -12.30 -28.57
CA GLU A 122 -5.62 -12.72 -28.92
C GLU A 122 -5.11 -11.91 -30.14
N GLY A 123 -4.55 -10.73 -29.88
CA GLY A 123 -4.18 -9.77 -30.92
C GLY A 123 -4.25 -8.30 -30.53
N SER A 124 -4.68 -7.96 -29.31
CA SER A 124 -4.66 -6.58 -28.83
C SER A 124 -3.25 -5.98 -28.86
N GLN A 125 -3.17 -4.70 -29.21
CA GLN A 125 -1.93 -3.95 -29.21
C GLN A 125 -1.59 -3.47 -27.80
N ALA A 126 -0.30 -3.31 -27.51
CA ALA A 126 0.13 -2.71 -26.26
C ALA A 126 -0.46 -1.30 -26.09
N GLY A 127 -1.14 -1.08 -24.96
CA GLY A 127 -1.83 0.16 -24.63
C GLY A 127 -3.23 0.31 -25.22
N GLU A 128 -3.76 -0.70 -25.89
CA GLU A 128 -5.12 -0.70 -26.44
C GLU A 128 -6.17 -0.55 -25.33
N THR A 129 -7.23 0.23 -25.61
CA THR A 129 -8.25 0.56 -24.61
C THR A 129 -9.66 0.31 -25.12
N GLU A 130 -10.51 -0.26 -24.27
CA GLU A 130 -11.95 -0.39 -24.48
C GLU A 130 -12.71 0.46 -23.46
N ARG A 131 -13.79 1.12 -23.89
CA ARG A 131 -14.56 2.06 -23.06
C ARG A 131 -16.04 1.67 -23.02
N TYR A 132 -16.63 1.76 -21.83
CA TYR A 132 -18.03 1.44 -21.56
C TYR A 132 -18.64 2.52 -20.66
N ILE A 133 -19.97 2.67 -20.71
CA ILE A 133 -20.71 3.58 -19.84
C ILE A 133 -21.79 2.78 -19.14
N ALA A 134 -21.77 2.79 -17.81
CA ALA A 134 -22.76 2.09 -17.02
C ALA A 134 -24.12 2.80 -17.08
N THR A 135 -25.17 2.06 -17.42
CA THR A 135 -26.54 2.59 -17.45
C THR A 135 -27.28 2.40 -16.13
N CYS A 136 -26.76 1.55 -15.23
CA CYS A 136 -27.32 1.27 -13.92
C CYS A 136 -26.24 0.88 -12.91
N ASP A 137 -26.63 0.85 -11.63
CA ASP A 137 -25.77 0.42 -10.53
C ASP A 137 -25.59 -1.10 -10.55
N GLY A 138 -24.38 -1.55 -10.22
CA GLY A 138 -24.04 -2.96 -10.28
C GLY A 138 -22.63 -3.32 -9.84
N LEU A 139 -22.29 -4.60 -10.05
CA LEU A 139 -20.97 -5.16 -9.79
C LEU A 139 -20.31 -5.53 -11.12
N LEU A 140 -19.15 -4.93 -11.40
CA LEU A 140 -18.30 -5.26 -12.53
C LEU A 140 -17.21 -6.21 -12.09
N ILE A 141 -16.98 -7.27 -12.86
CA ILE A 141 -15.91 -8.23 -12.63
C ILE A 141 -15.07 -8.30 -13.90
N VAL A 142 -13.77 -8.09 -13.76
CA VAL A 142 -12.81 -8.11 -14.87
C VAL A 142 -11.78 -9.20 -14.60
N CYS A 143 -11.42 -9.96 -15.64
CA CYS A 143 -10.42 -11.02 -15.61
C CYS A 143 -9.42 -10.83 -16.75
N ALA A 144 -8.13 -10.73 -16.41
CA ALA A 144 -7.05 -10.91 -17.38
C ALA A 144 -6.86 -12.42 -17.56
N ALA A 145 -7.59 -13.02 -18.52
CA ALA A 145 -7.69 -14.46 -18.66
C ALA A 145 -6.37 -15.08 -19.10
N GLY A 146 -5.97 -16.16 -18.42
CA GLY A 146 -4.73 -16.86 -18.70
C GLY A 146 -4.34 -17.77 -17.55
N GLY A 147 -3.47 -18.73 -17.82
CA GLY A 147 -3.03 -19.72 -16.82
C GLY A 147 -1.52 -19.83 -16.78
N ALA A 148 -1.03 -20.88 -16.10
CA ALA A 148 0.38 -21.22 -16.13
C ALA A 148 0.83 -21.45 -17.58
N MET A 149 1.78 -20.65 -18.02
CA MET A 149 2.35 -20.71 -19.36
C MET A 149 3.33 -21.89 -19.47
N ASP A 150 3.26 -22.64 -20.57
CA ASP A 150 4.37 -23.51 -20.97
C ASP A 150 5.61 -22.65 -21.30
N ALA A 151 6.77 -22.97 -20.73
CA ALA A 151 7.99 -22.17 -20.89
C ALA A 151 8.35 -21.88 -22.36
N HIS A 152 7.97 -22.76 -23.29
CA HIS A 152 8.24 -22.60 -24.72
C HIS A 152 7.24 -21.71 -25.47
N ALA A 153 6.06 -21.48 -24.91
CA ALA A 153 4.98 -20.74 -25.57
C ALA A 153 5.18 -19.22 -25.56
N GLN A 154 6.00 -18.69 -24.65
CA GLN A 154 6.25 -17.24 -24.48
C GLN A 154 4.97 -16.37 -24.38
N TRP A 155 3.87 -16.97 -23.94
CA TRP A 155 2.56 -16.34 -23.78
C TRP A 155 2.17 -16.29 -22.29
N ALA A 156 2.84 -15.44 -21.53
CA ALA A 156 2.57 -15.28 -20.09
C ALA A 156 1.42 -14.29 -19.89
N PRO A 157 0.44 -14.57 -19.03
CA PRO A 157 -0.62 -13.63 -18.74
C PRO A 157 -0.06 -12.33 -18.14
N THR A 158 -0.48 -11.19 -18.66
CA THR A 158 -0.04 -9.84 -18.26
C THR A 158 -1.17 -9.07 -17.57
N GLU A 159 -0.82 -7.96 -16.91
CA GLU A 159 -1.79 -7.11 -16.22
C GLU A 159 -2.67 -6.32 -17.19
N VAL A 160 -3.93 -6.17 -16.82
CA VAL A 160 -4.88 -5.24 -17.43
C VAL A 160 -5.27 -4.19 -16.41
N VAL A 161 -5.38 -2.93 -16.82
CA VAL A 161 -5.77 -1.85 -15.91
C VAL A 161 -7.21 -1.45 -16.16
N LEU A 162 -8.03 -1.50 -15.11
CA LEU A 162 -9.39 -0.96 -15.09
C LEU A 162 -9.37 0.46 -14.51
N TYR A 163 -9.80 1.44 -15.29
CA TYR A 163 -10.07 2.79 -14.83
C TYR A 163 -11.58 3.01 -14.71
N ILE A 164 -11.99 3.67 -13.63
CA ILE A 164 -13.39 4.09 -13.43
C ILE A 164 -13.41 5.59 -13.19
N LYS A 165 -14.02 6.34 -14.10
CA LYS A 165 -14.31 7.75 -13.86
C LYS A 165 -15.73 7.85 -13.31
N ARG A 166 -15.84 8.22 -12.05
CA ARG A 166 -17.11 8.36 -11.35
C ARG A 166 -17.94 9.48 -11.94
N ALA A 167 -19.22 9.23 -12.23
CA ALA A 167 -20.14 10.28 -12.68
C ALA A 167 -20.38 11.33 -11.59
N ASN A 168 -20.50 10.87 -10.34
CA ASN A 168 -20.67 11.69 -9.16
C ASN A 168 -19.50 11.46 -8.20
N PRO A 169 -18.32 12.01 -8.49
CA PRO A 169 -17.16 11.83 -7.62
C PRO A 169 -17.39 12.54 -6.29
N VAL A 170 -17.40 11.76 -5.20
CA VAL A 170 -17.31 12.33 -3.86
C VAL A 170 -15.84 12.67 -3.64
N ALA A 171 -15.53 13.91 -3.27
CA ALA A 171 -14.21 14.27 -2.80
C ALA A 171 -13.97 13.52 -1.49
N LEU A 172 -13.32 12.35 -1.55
CA LEU A 172 -12.80 11.68 -0.38
C LEU A 172 -11.82 12.65 0.28
N LYS A 173 -12.04 12.99 1.56
CA LYS A 173 -11.04 13.68 2.37
C LYS A 173 -9.79 12.79 2.34
N GLY A 174 -8.74 13.21 1.65
CA GLY A 174 -7.51 12.43 1.48
C GLY A 174 -7.34 11.67 0.15
N GLY A 175 -8.28 11.75 -0.80
CA GLY A 175 -8.05 11.40 -2.23
C GLY A 175 -7.71 9.94 -2.61
N ALA A 176 -7.06 9.15 -1.76
CA ALA A 176 -6.69 7.76 -2.00
C ALA A 176 -7.69 6.82 -1.30
N LEU A 177 -8.08 5.75 -1.98
CA LEU A 177 -8.81 4.66 -1.35
C LEU A 177 -7.84 3.91 -0.43
N LEU A 178 -8.16 3.85 0.86
CA LEU A 178 -7.41 3.06 1.82
C LEU A 178 -7.38 1.59 1.35
N PRO A 179 -6.20 0.97 1.15
CA PRO A 179 -6.13 -0.42 0.74
C PRO A 179 -6.80 -1.36 1.73
N ASP A 180 -7.38 -2.45 1.23
CA ASP A 180 -7.92 -3.51 2.06
C ASP A 180 -6.86 -4.04 3.04
N PRO A 181 -7.24 -4.41 4.28
CA PRO A 181 -6.35 -5.08 5.22
C PRO A 181 -5.72 -6.35 4.63
N LEU A 182 -4.48 -6.66 5.04
CA LEU A 182 -3.79 -7.89 4.60
C LEU A 182 -4.44 -9.17 5.15
N ALA A 183 -5.10 -9.05 6.31
CA ALA A 183 -5.91 -10.07 6.98
C ALA A 183 -6.94 -9.35 7.90
N ASP A 184 -7.75 -10.09 8.67
CA ASP A 184 -8.64 -9.47 9.66
C ASP A 184 -7.83 -8.74 10.75
N PRO A 185 -7.92 -7.39 10.83
CA PRO A 185 -7.12 -6.64 11.79
C PRO A 185 -7.65 -6.81 13.22
N LEU A 186 -6.73 -6.90 14.19
CA LEU A 186 -7.02 -6.81 15.63
C LEU A 186 -7.22 -5.35 16.07
N VAL A 187 -6.44 -4.45 15.46
CA VAL A 187 -6.46 -3.00 15.65
C VAL A 187 -6.38 -2.40 14.25
N ASP A 188 -7.18 -1.37 13.98
CA ASP A 188 -7.19 -0.61 12.73
C ASP A 188 -7.39 0.87 13.06
N ILE A 189 -6.29 1.63 13.06
CA ILE A 189 -6.22 3.02 13.52
C ILE A 189 -5.73 3.90 12.38
N ASN A 190 -6.53 4.91 12.03
CA ASN A 190 -6.11 5.98 11.15
C ASN A 190 -5.54 7.14 11.99
N ILE A 191 -4.28 7.50 11.75
CA ILE A 191 -3.55 8.55 12.45
C ILE A 191 -3.54 9.79 11.54
N GLN A 192 -4.23 10.84 11.98
CA GLN A 192 -4.30 12.09 11.23
C GLN A 192 -2.98 12.88 11.33
N PRO A 193 -2.65 13.72 10.34
CA PRO A 193 -1.44 14.55 10.36
C PRO A 193 -1.29 15.32 11.68
N GLY A 194 -0.10 15.26 12.28
CA GLY A 194 0.16 15.92 13.56
C GLY A 194 -0.43 15.21 14.76
N GLU A 195 -0.84 13.95 14.63
CA GLU A 195 -1.22 13.09 15.75
C GLU A 195 -0.22 11.95 15.96
N ALA A 196 -0.25 11.37 17.16
CA ALA A 196 0.39 10.12 17.51
C ALA A 196 -0.65 9.19 18.14
N LYS A 197 -0.50 7.87 17.95
CA LYS A 197 -1.38 6.88 18.60
C LYS A 197 -0.57 5.73 19.15
N PRO A 198 -0.66 5.43 20.46
CA PRO A 198 -0.05 4.27 21.05
C PRO A 198 -0.99 3.06 20.99
N TYR A 199 -0.42 1.86 20.89
CA TYR A 199 -1.17 0.62 20.81
C TYR A 199 -0.36 -0.55 21.37
N LEU A 200 -1.06 -1.55 21.91
CA LEU A 200 -0.45 -2.75 22.47
C LEU A 200 -0.38 -3.86 21.43
N VAL A 201 0.74 -4.57 21.41
CA VAL A 201 0.99 -5.69 20.49
C VAL A 201 1.61 -6.84 21.27
N LYS A 202 1.07 -8.05 21.12
CA LYS A 202 1.60 -9.24 21.81
C LYS A 202 2.70 -9.90 21.00
N ALA A 203 3.54 -10.66 21.69
CA ALA A 203 4.59 -11.44 21.07
C ALA A 203 4.05 -12.34 19.94
N GLY A 204 4.65 -12.20 18.77
CA GLY A 204 4.32 -12.92 17.55
C GLY A 204 3.25 -12.28 16.67
N GLU A 205 2.51 -11.28 17.15
CA GLU A 205 1.58 -10.50 16.33
C GLU A 205 2.32 -9.60 15.34
N PHE A 206 1.61 -9.16 14.30
CA PHE A 206 2.17 -8.31 13.25
C PHE A 206 1.67 -6.88 13.38
N ILE A 207 2.49 -5.94 12.93
CA ILE A 207 2.21 -4.50 12.91
C ILE A 207 2.43 -4.02 11.48
N GLN A 208 1.42 -3.45 10.87
CA GLN A 208 1.51 -2.79 9.58
C GLN A 208 1.42 -1.28 9.79
N VAL A 209 2.44 -0.56 9.33
CA VAL A 209 2.41 0.90 9.19
C VAL A 209 2.30 1.18 7.70
N LEU A 210 1.19 1.79 7.28
CA LEU A 210 0.82 2.00 5.89
C LEU A 210 0.66 3.50 5.61
N ASP A 211 1.31 3.95 4.53
CA ASP A 211 1.16 5.29 3.99
C ASP A 211 -0.06 5.33 3.05
N VAL A 212 -1.10 6.06 3.45
CA VAL A 212 -2.40 6.02 2.77
C VAL A 212 -2.34 6.73 1.43
N GLN A 213 -1.70 7.91 1.40
CA GLN A 213 -1.68 8.80 0.23
C GLN A 213 -0.32 8.85 -0.46
N GLY A 214 0.68 8.18 0.11
CA GLY A 214 2.07 8.30 -0.32
C GLY A 214 2.70 9.58 0.21
N ARG A 215 4.03 9.55 0.30
CA ARG A 215 4.86 10.68 0.75
C ARG A 215 4.65 11.14 2.18
N GLU A 216 4.03 10.34 3.03
CA GLU A 216 3.93 10.61 4.47
C GLU A 216 4.96 9.79 5.25
N CYS A 217 5.65 10.42 6.19
CA CYS A 217 6.54 9.75 7.11
C CYS A 217 5.83 9.38 8.42
N SER A 218 6.24 8.26 9.02
CA SER A 218 5.76 7.85 10.33
C SER A 218 6.93 7.60 11.28
N ASP A 219 6.99 8.35 12.38
CA ASP A 219 7.93 8.05 13.46
C ASP A 219 7.34 6.90 14.28
N PHE A 220 8.10 5.81 14.38
CA PHE A 220 7.69 4.61 15.11
C PHE A 220 8.65 4.30 16.25
N GLN A 221 8.09 3.93 17.40
CA GLN A 221 8.84 3.47 18.56
C GLN A 221 8.09 2.32 19.24
N ALA A 222 8.84 1.40 19.86
CA ALA A 222 8.29 0.28 20.60
C ALA A 222 9.05 0.04 21.90
N PHE A 223 8.34 -0.22 22.98
CA PHE A 223 8.87 -0.45 24.33
C PHE A 223 8.55 -1.87 24.78
N SER A 224 9.54 -2.55 25.36
CA SER A 224 9.35 -3.87 25.98
C SER A 224 8.40 -3.76 27.18
N LEU A 225 7.20 -4.35 27.09
CA LEU A 225 6.18 -4.26 28.15
C LEU A 225 6.69 -4.87 29.46
N ARG A 226 7.39 -6.01 29.39
CA ARG A 226 8.03 -6.66 30.54
C ARG A 226 9.12 -5.80 31.21
N ALA A 227 9.72 -4.86 30.49
CA ALA A 227 10.69 -3.92 31.03
C ALA A 227 9.96 -2.74 31.69
N LEU A 228 8.91 -2.23 31.04
CA LEU A 228 8.04 -1.20 31.61
C LEU A 228 7.40 -1.64 32.94
N ASP A 229 7.00 -2.91 33.07
CA ASP A 229 6.49 -3.50 34.33
C ASP A 229 7.52 -3.41 35.48
N LYS A 230 8.80 -3.29 35.14
CA LYS A 230 9.92 -3.13 36.09
C LYS A 230 10.36 -1.67 36.23
N GLY A 231 9.64 -0.72 35.62
CA GLY A 231 10.00 0.70 35.58
C GLY A 231 11.20 1.00 34.68
N LEU A 232 11.52 0.11 33.73
CA LEU A 232 12.62 0.29 32.78
C LEU A 232 12.07 0.61 31.39
N GLU A 233 12.38 1.80 30.89
CA GLU A 233 12.14 2.15 29.48
C GLU A 233 13.20 1.48 28.61
N ARG A 234 12.80 0.37 27.98
CA ARG A 234 13.60 -0.34 26.97
C ARG A 234 12.89 -0.24 25.64
N ASP A 235 13.00 0.95 25.06
CA ASP A 235 12.62 1.25 23.69
C ASP A 235 13.66 0.79 22.67
N ILE A 236 13.31 0.89 21.38
CA ILE A 236 14.25 0.67 20.28
C ILE A 236 15.37 1.69 20.38
N ASP A 237 16.59 1.19 20.44
CA ASP A 237 17.82 1.95 20.40
C ASP A 237 18.44 1.87 18.99
N PRO A 238 18.46 2.98 18.22
CA PRO A 238 19.04 2.99 16.89
C PRO A 238 20.52 2.65 16.86
N THR A 239 21.28 3.02 17.91
CA THR A 239 22.73 2.78 17.98
C THR A 239 23.01 1.27 18.06
N THR A 240 22.39 0.59 19.01
CA THR A 240 22.48 -0.87 19.19
C THR A 240 21.99 -1.59 17.95
N THR A 241 20.88 -1.13 17.38
CA THR A 241 20.34 -1.70 16.14
C THR A 241 21.35 -1.63 15.00
N ARG A 242 21.92 -0.45 14.70
CA ARG A 242 22.92 -0.30 13.62
C ARG A 242 24.17 -1.12 13.89
N SER A 243 24.64 -1.17 15.15
CA SER A 243 25.82 -1.97 15.53
C SER A 243 25.61 -3.47 15.30
N LEU A 244 24.43 -4.00 15.63
CA LEU A 244 24.13 -5.42 15.49
C LEU A 244 23.75 -5.81 14.06
N MET A 245 23.10 -4.92 13.31
CA MET A 245 22.67 -5.18 11.93
C MET A 245 23.76 -4.89 10.90
N GLY A 246 24.76 -4.06 11.23
CA GLY A 246 25.78 -3.64 10.27
C GLY A 246 25.20 -2.86 9.09
N SER A 247 24.04 -2.26 9.26
CA SER A 247 23.28 -1.53 8.23
C SER A 247 22.70 -0.25 8.83
N LEU A 248 22.47 0.75 7.97
CA LEU A 248 21.86 2.03 8.34
C LEU A 248 20.41 1.84 8.82
N TYR A 249 19.69 0.89 8.21
CA TYR A 249 18.37 0.45 8.62
C TYR A 249 18.19 -1.04 8.33
N PRO A 250 17.49 -1.79 9.19
CA PRO A 250 17.13 -3.19 8.93
C PRO A 250 16.29 -3.35 7.66
N ALA A 251 16.34 -4.55 7.07
CA ALA A 251 15.54 -4.93 5.90
C ALA A 251 15.06 -6.39 6.04
N PRO A 252 13.95 -6.79 5.38
CA PRO A 252 13.48 -8.17 5.39
C PRO A 252 14.59 -9.18 5.06
N GLY A 253 14.76 -10.19 5.91
CA GLY A 253 15.81 -11.22 5.75
C GLY A 253 16.69 -11.39 6.98
N LEU A 254 18.00 -11.52 6.78
CA LEU A 254 18.95 -11.86 7.84
C LEU A 254 19.14 -10.72 8.86
N PHE A 255 19.16 -9.47 8.40
CA PHE A 255 19.40 -8.27 9.20
C PHE A 255 18.12 -7.44 9.35
N ALA A 256 17.07 -8.09 9.89
CA ALA A 256 15.71 -7.55 9.90
C ALA A 256 15.24 -7.01 11.27
N LYS A 257 16.09 -7.00 12.30
CA LYS A 257 15.64 -6.77 13.68
C LYS A 257 16.02 -5.39 14.20
N TYR A 258 15.15 -4.85 15.04
CA TYR A 258 15.41 -3.67 15.87
C TYR A 258 15.56 -4.09 17.34
N PHE A 259 16.49 -3.45 18.02
CA PHE A 259 16.93 -3.86 19.35
C PHE A 259 16.81 -2.72 20.35
N SER A 260 16.60 -3.05 21.62
CA SER A 260 16.83 -2.11 22.71
C SER A 260 18.32 -1.99 23.08
N VAL A 261 18.64 -1.07 23.97
CA VAL A 261 20.00 -0.88 24.53
C VAL A 261 20.55 -2.15 25.22
N ASP A 262 19.67 -3.02 25.73
CA ASP A 262 20.07 -4.29 26.35
C ASP A 262 20.25 -5.42 25.31
N GLN A 263 20.23 -5.08 24.02
CA GLN A 263 20.28 -6.03 22.89
C GLN A 263 19.10 -7.01 22.86
N GLU A 264 17.99 -6.69 23.54
CA GLU A 264 16.72 -7.42 23.37
C GLU A 264 16.13 -7.07 22.00
N PRO A 265 15.84 -8.06 21.14
CA PRO A 265 15.16 -7.81 19.89
C PRO A 265 13.66 -7.53 20.15
N LEU A 266 13.17 -6.39 19.67
CA LEU A 266 11.80 -5.94 19.92
C LEU A 266 10.89 -6.25 18.74
N VAL A 267 11.30 -5.89 17.53
CA VAL A 267 10.53 -6.13 16.29
C VAL A 267 11.44 -6.66 15.17
N GLU A 268 10.85 -7.42 14.24
CA GLU A 268 11.49 -7.91 13.02
C GLU A 268 10.71 -7.41 11.78
N ILE A 269 11.39 -6.88 10.77
CA ILE A 269 10.76 -6.53 9.50
C ILE A 269 10.50 -7.80 8.69
N ILE A 270 9.24 -8.00 8.33
CA ILE A 270 8.77 -9.12 7.51
C ILE A 270 8.58 -8.68 6.06
N GLN A 271 7.93 -7.54 5.85
CA GLN A 271 7.76 -6.94 4.51
C GLN A 271 8.13 -5.47 4.53
N ASP A 272 8.77 -5.01 3.48
CA ASP A 272 9.05 -3.60 3.25
C ASP A 272 8.86 -3.28 1.78
N THR A 273 7.86 -2.46 1.50
CA THR A 273 7.43 -2.14 0.12
C THR A 273 8.15 -0.92 -0.46
N VAL A 274 8.96 -0.22 0.35
CA VAL A 274 9.60 1.06 0.03
C VAL A 274 11.13 0.94 -0.01
N GLY A 275 11.74 0.24 0.95
CA GLY A 275 13.19 0.04 1.02
C GLY A 275 13.98 1.25 1.52
N ARG A 276 13.30 2.30 1.99
CA ARG A 276 13.90 3.59 2.35
C ARG A 276 13.30 4.18 3.62
N HIS A 277 14.10 4.17 4.69
CA HIS A 277 13.72 4.59 6.03
C HIS A 277 14.90 5.26 6.73
N ASP A 278 14.66 5.86 7.89
CA ASP A 278 15.68 6.49 8.70
C ASP A 278 15.73 5.97 10.15
N THR A 279 16.94 5.92 10.70
CA THR A 279 17.20 5.65 12.13
C THR A 279 18.26 6.61 12.72
N PHE A 280 18.63 7.67 11.99
CA PHE A 280 19.60 8.69 12.42
C PHE A 280 18.92 9.87 13.08
N GLY A 281 17.79 10.30 12.50
CA GLY A 281 17.02 11.44 12.96
C GLY A 281 16.23 11.15 14.23
N LEU A 282 15.88 12.23 14.92
CA LEU A 282 14.82 12.20 15.92
C LEU A 282 13.49 12.46 15.22
N ALA A 283 12.39 11.98 15.82
CA ALA A 283 11.08 12.49 15.50
C ALA A 283 11.09 14.03 15.63
N CYS A 284 10.39 14.75 14.75
CA CYS A 284 10.47 16.22 14.72
C CYS A 284 10.15 16.84 16.09
N THR A 285 10.79 17.97 16.41
CA THR A 285 10.76 18.59 17.74
C THR A 285 10.34 20.05 17.65
N ALA A 286 9.86 20.64 18.74
CA ALA A 286 9.60 22.09 18.80
C ALA A 286 10.85 22.90 18.38
N ARG A 287 12.04 22.48 18.84
CA ARG A 287 13.31 23.14 18.54
C ARG A 287 13.62 23.15 17.04
N TYR A 288 13.34 22.05 16.35
CA TYR A 288 13.53 21.93 14.90
C TYR A 288 12.78 23.02 14.14
N TYR A 289 11.50 23.23 14.47
CA TYR A 289 10.66 24.24 13.84
C TYR A 289 11.04 25.66 14.25
N GLU A 290 11.36 25.89 15.53
CA GLU A 290 11.80 27.19 16.04
C GLU A 290 13.04 27.72 15.31
N ASP A 291 14.06 26.87 15.12
CA ASP A 291 15.31 27.26 14.44
C ASP A 291 15.10 27.58 12.95
N LEU A 292 14.04 27.04 12.35
CA LEU A 292 13.62 27.33 10.98
C LEU A 292 12.63 28.50 10.88
N GLY A 293 12.27 29.13 12.00
CA GLY A 293 11.40 30.31 12.05
C GLY A 293 9.91 30.03 12.22
N TYR A 294 9.53 28.81 12.65
CA TYR A 294 8.15 28.36 12.84
C TYR A 294 7.85 28.00 14.31
N PRO A 295 7.92 28.96 15.26
CA PRO A 295 7.65 28.67 16.66
C PRO A 295 6.20 28.24 16.90
N GLY A 296 6.00 27.25 17.78
CA GLY A 296 4.67 26.73 18.14
C GLY A 296 4.09 25.72 17.14
N HIS A 297 4.86 25.30 16.14
CA HIS A 297 4.47 24.25 15.21
C HIS A 297 4.24 22.92 15.93
N VAL A 298 3.19 22.18 15.55
CA VAL A 298 2.91 20.84 16.06
C VAL A 298 4.07 19.92 15.68
N ASN A 299 4.48 19.01 16.57
CA ASN A 299 5.61 18.13 16.31
C ASN A 299 5.42 16.75 16.93
N CYS A 300 6.08 15.77 16.35
CA CYS A 300 5.95 14.37 16.70
C CYS A 300 6.48 14.07 18.10
N SER A 301 7.57 14.70 18.53
CA SER A 301 8.14 14.44 19.85
C SER A 301 7.20 14.85 21.00
N ASP A 302 6.55 16.02 20.89
CA ASP A 302 5.55 16.46 21.85
C ASP A 302 4.29 15.58 21.81
N ASN A 303 3.88 15.17 20.60
CA ASN A 303 2.77 14.25 20.42
C ASN A 303 3.03 12.88 21.06
N MET A 304 4.20 12.29 20.82
CA MET A 304 4.61 11.02 21.43
C MET A 304 4.66 11.15 22.95
N THR A 305 5.28 12.21 23.48
CA THR A 305 5.33 12.47 24.93
C THR A 305 3.94 12.53 25.55
N ARG A 306 2.99 13.24 24.92
CA ARG A 306 1.61 13.35 25.41
C ARG A 306 0.92 11.99 25.46
N GLU A 307 0.99 11.21 24.39
CA GLU A 307 0.26 9.94 24.30
C GLU A 307 0.91 8.83 25.14
N LEU A 308 2.24 8.79 25.22
CA LEU A 308 2.98 7.80 26.01
C LEU A 308 2.86 8.02 27.52
N ALA A 309 2.38 9.20 27.96
CA ALA A 309 2.05 9.44 29.37
C ALA A 309 1.02 8.45 29.91
N ALA A 310 0.12 7.92 29.07
CA ALA A 310 -0.85 6.89 29.44
C ALA A 310 -0.19 5.57 29.90
N TYR A 311 1.09 5.36 29.55
CA TYR A 311 1.90 4.20 29.91
C TYR A 311 2.98 4.53 30.96
N ASN A 312 2.90 5.70 31.60
CA ASN A 312 3.87 6.20 32.58
C ASN A 312 5.31 6.28 32.04
N ILE A 313 5.46 6.47 30.73
CA ILE A 313 6.76 6.69 30.08
C ILE A 313 7.15 8.15 30.30
N HIS A 314 8.40 8.38 30.67
CA HIS A 314 8.92 9.70 31.00
C HIS A 314 8.95 10.60 29.75
N PRO A 315 8.61 11.89 29.90
CA PRO A 315 8.63 12.83 28.79
C PRO A 315 10.04 13.01 28.24
N ARG A 316 10.17 13.09 26.91
CA ARG A 316 11.42 13.41 26.22
C ARG A 316 11.20 14.59 25.30
N THR A 317 12.20 15.47 25.19
CA THR A 317 12.16 16.64 24.30
C THR A 317 12.39 16.28 22.84
N GLY A 318 13.08 15.16 22.60
CA GLY A 318 13.29 14.59 21.28
C GLY A 318 13.30 13.06 21.38
N TRP A 319 12.46 12.43 20.57
CA TRP A 319 12.34 10.97 20.56
C TRP A 319 13.25 10.36 19.49
N PRO A 320 14.16 9.43 19.85
CA PRO A 320 14.71 8.53 18.84
C PRO A 320 13.57 7.65 18.33
N ALA A 321 13.47 7.50 17.03
CA ALA A 321 12.44 6.71 16.38
C ALA A 321 12.99 6.02 15.14
N ILE A 322 12.26 5.01 14.68
CA ILE A 322 12.38 4.51 13.33
C ILE A 322 11.48 5.40 12.49
N ASN A 323 12.08 6.21 11.62
CA ASN A 323 11.34 7.14 10.78
C ASN A 323 11.02 6.40 9.48
N PHE A 324 9.89 5.68 9.48
CA PHE A 324 9.43 4.95 8.31
C PHE A 324 9.13 5.91 7.17
N PHE A 325 9.44 5.45 5.96
CA PHE A 325 9.33 6.17 4.68
C PHE A 325 10.26 7.38 4.50
N PHE A 326 10.86 7.89 5.59
CA PHE A 326 11.69 9.07 5.53
C PHE A 326 12.97 8.85 4.72
N ASN A 327 13.18 9.71 3.71
CA ASN A 327 14.28 9.59 2.76
C ASN A 327 15.51 10.39 3.20
N THR A 328 16.11 9.95 4.31
CA THR A 328 17.39 10.51 4.79
C THR A 328 18.57 9.92 4.00
N LEU A 329 19.53 10.77 3.68
CA LEU A 329 20.72 10.49 2.90
C LEU A 329 21.95 10.82 3.74
N LEU A 330 22.93 9.92 3.74
CA LEU A 330 24.29 10.21 4.20
C LEU A 330 25.20 10.13 2.98
N ASP A 331 25.87 11.23 2.66
CA ASP A 331 26.76 11.31 1.49
C ASP A 331 28.24 11.09 1.84
N ASP A 332 29.09 11.13 0.81
CA ASP A 332 30.54 10.97 0.93
C ASP A 332 31.24 12.17 1.60
N THR A 333 30.52 13.26 1.83
CA THR A 333 30.98 14.41 2.61
C THR A 333 30.65 14.28 4.10
N HIS A 334 29.99 13.19 4.50
CA HIS A 334 29.46 12.93 5.84
C HIS A 334 28.31 13.87 6.24
N ALA A 335 27.61 14.46 5.27
CA ALA A 335 26.44 15.29 5.53
C ALA A 335 25.18 14.42 5.63
N ILE A 336 24.33 14.72 6.62
CA ILE A 336 22.96 14.20 6.67
C ILE A 336 22.07 15.16 5.88
N SER A 337 21.43 14.65 4.84
CA SER A 337 20.46 15.38 4.02
C SER A 337 19.15 14.58 3.91
N MET A 338 18.13 15.17 3.31
CA MET A 338 16.82 14.54 3.09
C MET A 338 16.20 15.02 1.79
N ASP A 339 15.27 14.22 1.27
CA ASP A 339 14.45 14.55 0.09
C ASP A 339 13.05 13.94 0.25
N GLU A 340 12.17 14.12 -0.73
CA GLU A 340 10.81 13.56 -0.71
C GLU A 340 10.83 12.03 -0.46
N PRO A 341 9.96 11.49 0.40
CA PRO A 341 9.86 10.05 0.67
C PRO A 341 9.62 9.23 -0.59
N TYR A 342 10.03 7.97 -0.66
CA TYR A 342 9.77 7.13 -1.84
C TYR A 342 8.40 6.43 -1.82
N SER A 343 7.71 6.46 -0.68
CA SER A 343 6.41 5.83 -0.50
C SER A 343 5.37 6.36 -1.49
N ARG A 344 4.50 5.45 -1.92
CA ARG A 344 3.33 5.70 -2.77
C ARG A 344 2.08 5.33 -1.99
N PRO A 345 0.88 5.78 -2.44
CA PRO A 345 -0.37 5.36 -1.83
C PRO A 345 -0.43 3.83 -1.66
N GLY A 346 -0.63 3.39 -0.43
CA GLY A 346 -0.74 1.98 -0.06
C GLY A 346 0.58 1.24 0.17
N ASP A 347 1.74 1.90 0.04
CA ASP A 347 2.99 1.32 0.50
C ASP A 347 2.99 1.21 2.03
N TYR A 348 3.60 0.14 2.53
CA TYR A 348 3.67 -0.18 3.95
C TYR A 348 4.98 -0.87 4.34
N VAL A 349 5.21 -0.92 5.65
CA VAL A 349 6.11 -1.86 6.31
C VAL A 349 5.29 -2.81 7.17
N LEU A 350 5.65 -4.10 7.18
CA LEU A 350 5.05 -5.11 8.04
C LEU A 350 6.11 -5.64 9.00
N LEU A 351 5.88 -5.46 10.28
CA LEU A 351 6.75 -5.89 11.37
C LEU A 351 6.12 -7.07 12.10
N ARG A 352 6.94 -7.89 12.74
CA ARG A 352 6.52 -8.89 13.73
C ARG A 352 7.06 -8.51 15.10
N ALA A 353 6.18 -8.49 16.10
CA ALA A 353 6.57 -8.31 17.50
C ALA A 353 7.30 -9.56 18.01
N LEU A 354 8.49 -9.38 18.60
CA LEU A 354 9.30 -10.48 19.15
C LEU A 354 9.11 -10.66 20.66
N THR A 355 8.42 -9.72 21.29
CA THR A 355 8.03 -9.69 22.70
C THR A 355 6.68 -8.94 22.82
N ASP A 356 6.12 -8.82 24.02
CA ASP A 356 4.96 -7.97 24.26
C ASP A 356 5.41 -6.50 24.29
N LEU A 357 4.73 -5.63 23.55
CA LEU A 357 5.16 -4.26 23.28
C LEU A 357 4.07 -3.24 23.55
N VAL A 358 4.50 -2.07 24.03
CA VAL A 358 3.78 -0.80 23.80
C VAL A 358 4.41 -0.16 22.57
N CYS A 359 3.65 -0.01 21.51
CA CYS A 359 4.09 0.67 20.29
C CYS A 359 3.46 2.05 20.18
N ILE A 360 4.08 2.93 19.41
CA ILE A 360 3.52 4.22 19.02
C ILE A 360 3.95 4.55 17.59
N SER A 361 3.02 5.13 16.85
CA SER A 361 3.25 5.65 15.50
C SER A 361 2.73 7.09 15.41
N THR A 362 3.35 7.89 14.56
CA THR A 362 2.91 9.26 14.24
C THR A 362 2.49 9.38 12.76
N ALA A 363 1.68 10.38 12.44
CA ALA A 363 1.66 10.95 11.10
C ALA A 363 2.32 12.34 11.19
N CYS A 364 3.50 12.48 10.59
CA CYS A 364 4.36 13.63 10.81
C CYS A 364 3.72 14.92 10.29
N PRO A 365 3.66 16.01 11.08
CA PRO A 365 3.05 17.25 10.61
C PRO A 365 3.97 18.10 9.73
N CYS A 366 5.17 17.61 9.35
CA CYS A 366 6.15 18.48 8.72
C CYS A 366 5.73 18.95 7.33
N ASP A 367 5.54 20.26 7.17
CA ASP A 367 5.15 20.92 5.93
C ASP A 367 6.13 22.02 5.49
N ILE A 368 7.25 22.19 6.21
CA ILE A 368 8.24 23.25 5.99
C ILE A 368 9.46 22.81 5.18
N ASP A 369 9.55 21.52 4.85
CA ASP A 369 10.63 20.90 4.10
C ASP A 369 10.14 19.66 3.31
N PRO A 370 10.99 18.99 2.51
CA PRO A 370 10.59 17.84 1.69
C PRO A 370 10.15 16.58 2.46
N ALA A 371 10.27 16.50 3.79
CA ALA A 371 10.04 15.30 4.58
C ALA A 371 8.70 14.61 4.32
N ASN A 372 7.63 15.37 4.11
CA ASN A 372 6.32 14.83 3.71
C ASN A 372 5.86 15.35 2.35
N ALA A 373 6.81 15.58 1.44
CA ALA A 373 6.57 16.28 0.17
C ALA A 373 5.75 17.57 0.33
N TRP A 374 6.00 18.31 1.42
CA TRP A 374 5.33 19.58 1.76
C TRP A 374 3.83 19.48 2.03
N THR A 375 3.25 18.28 2.07
CA THR A 375 1.80 18.08 2.25
C THR A 375 1.56 16.89 3.18
N PRO A 376 1.50 17.12 4.50
CA PRO A 376 1.20 16.06 5.46
C PRO A 376 -0.12 15.34 5.19
N THR A 377 -0.09 14.02 5.26
CA THR A 377 -1.25 13.13 5.10
C THR A 377 -1.35 12.11 6.23
N ASP A 378 -2.33 11.22 6.18
CA ASP A 378 -2.61 10.25 7.24
C ASP A 378 -1.81 8.95 7.10
N ILE A 379 -1.54 8.32 8.25
CA ILE A 379 -0.92 7.00 8.35
C ILE A 379 -1.96 6.01 8.87
N GLN A 380 -2.07 4.85 8.23
CA GLN A 380 -2.87 3.76 8.75
C GLN A 380 -1.99 2.77 9.52
N VAL A 381 -2.37 2.46 10.75
CA VAL A 381 -1.78 1.39 11.54
C VAL A 381 -2.77 0.24 11.68
N ARG A 382 -2.31 -0.97 11.34
CA ARG A 382 -3.05 -2.21 11.56
C ARG A 382 -2.22 -3.22 12.33
N THR A 383 -2.87 -4.06 13.13
CA THR A 383 -2.19 -5.21 13.76
C THR A 383 -2.89 -6.51 13.40
N TYR A 384 -2.14 -7.60 13.27
CA TYR A 384 -2.67 -8.90 12.87
C TYR A 384 -2.28 -10.02 13.82
N LYS A 385 -3.09 -11.08 13.85
CA LYS A 385 -2.87 -12.24 14.71
C LYS A 385 -1.55 -12.93 14.39
N LYS A 386 -0.91 -13.49 15.41
CA LYS A 386 0.29 -14.33 15.27
C LYS A 386 0.10 -15.60 14.41
N THR A 387 -1.14 -15.96 14.11
CA THR A 387 -1.51 -17.11 13.29
C THR A 387 -1.55 -16.81 11.79
N GLU A 388 -1.46 -15.53 11.40
CA GLU A 388 -1.35 -15.15 10.00
C GLU A 388 -0.01 -15.59 9.41
N ASP A 389 -0.02 -16.01 8.16
CA ASP A 389 1.16 -16.47 7.42
C ASP A 389 1.60 -15.43 6.38
N PHE A 390 2.23 -14.36 6.86
CA PHE A 390 2.83 -13.36 5.98
C PHE A 390 4.23 -13.80 5.55
N LYS A 391 4.44 -13.84 4.23
CA LYS A 391 5.74 -14.19 3.66
C LYS A 391 6.70 -13.02 3.79
N ARG A 392 7.99 -13.32 3.99
CA ARG A 392 9.02 -12.31 3.90
C ARG A 392 9.18 -11.84 2.46
N SER A 393 9.24 -10.53 2.26
CA SER A 393 9.39 -9.96 0.93
C SER A 393 9.88 -8.53 0.98
N ILE A 394 10.47 -8.09 -0.13
CA ILE A 394 10.81 -6.70 -0.39
C ILE A 394 9.96 -6.27 -1.58
N GLY A 395 9.40 -5.06 -1.53
CA GLY A 395 8.67 -4.48 -2.64
C GLY A 395 9.61 -4.15 -3.79
N TRP A 396 9.19 -4.52 -4.98
CA TRP A 396 9.89 -4.25 -6.22
C TRP A 396 8.92 -3.61 -7.21
N ARG A 397 9.44 -2.77 -8.10
CA ARG A 397 8.68 -2.21 -9.22
C ARG A 397 9.47 -2.40 -10.50
N LYS A 398 8.86 -3.05 -11.50
CA LYS A 398 9.49 -3.33 -12.81
C LYS A 398 9.91 -2.04 -13.53
N THR A 399 9.12 -0.97 -13.35
CA THR A 399 9.40 0.36 -13.90
C THR A 399 9.02 1.44 -12.88
N PRO A 400 9.48 2.70 -13.03
CA PRO A 400 9.07 3.78 -12.14
C PRO A 400 7.56 4.02 -12.07
N GLY A 401 6.78 3.63 -13.07
CA GLY A 401 5.32 3.78 -13.09
C GLY A 401 4.53 2.53 -12.69
N ALA A 402 5.20 1.39 -12.49
CA ALA A 402 4.55 0.13 -12.14
C ALA A 402 4.06 0.14 -10.68
N ASP A 403 3.08 -0.74 -10.42
CA ASP A 403 2.66 -1.07 -9.06
C ASP A 403 3.74 -1.84 -8.31
N MET A 404 3.56 -1.91 -6.99
CA MET A 404 4.37 -2.73 -6.12
C MET A 404 4.11 -4.21 -6.36
N GLU A 405 5.18 -4.97 -6.57
CA GLU A 405 5.17 -6.43 -6.54
C GLU A 405 6.08 -6.93 -5.43
N GLU A 406 5.63 -7.93 -4.69
CA GLU A 406 6.42 -8.60 -3.66
C GLU A 406 7.47 -9.53 -4.30
N THR A 407 8.70 -9.53 -3.79
CA THR A 407 9.71 -10.52 -4.19
C THR A 407 9.22 -11.95 -3.94
N LYS A 408 9.52 -12.85 -4.89
CA LYS A 408 9.17 -14.28 -4.81
C LYS A 408 10.36 -15.12 -4.35
N LYS A 409 10.08 -16.22 -3.65
CA LYS A 409 11.08 -17.26 -3.36
C LYS A 409 11.68 -17.76 -4.67
N THR A 410 12.99 -17.96 -4.70
CA THR A 410 13.64 -18.61 -5.85
C THR A 410 13.25 -20.09 -5.88
N GLY A 411 13.36 -20.74 -7.04
CA GLY A 411 13.12 -22.18 -7.18
C GLY A 411 14.06 -23.08 -6.36
N PHE A 412 15.11 -22.50 -5.77
CA PHE A 412 16.09 -23.19 -4.93
C PHE A 412 15.87 -22.97 -3.44
N HIS A 413 14.83 -22.23 -3.06
CA HIS A 413 14.65 -21.80 -1.68
C HIS A 413 14.30 -22.94 -0.72
N ASP A 414 13.55 -23.94 -1.19
CA ASP A 414 13.13 -25.10 -0.40
C ASP A 414 14.05 -26.33 -0.60
N CYS A 415 15.17 -26.18 -1.34
CA CYS A 415 16.11 -27.26 -1.68
C CYS A 415 17.12 -27.58 -0.57
#